data_AF-A0A0Q5VQY5-F1
#
_entry.id   AF-A0A0Q5VQY5-F1
#
_cell.length_a   1.000
_cell.length_b   1.000
_cell.length_c   1.000
_cell.angle_alpha   90.00
_cell.angle_beta   90.00
_cell.angle_gamma   90.00
#
_symmetry.space_group_name_H-M   'P 1'
#
loop_
_entity.id
_entity.type
_entity.pdbx_description
1 polymer ?
#
loop_
_entity_poly.entity_id
_entity_poly.type
_entity_poly.pdbx_seq_one_letter_code
_entity_poly.pdbx_strand_id
1 'polypeptide(L)'
;MDAAARAGDTARCLALLRTGDLALPITPAAAAGDEPAAWATAQAQGVTWVLAYSSVERMQQCTRGEATHARVAPFLELAAGWPDTRVGLAVDAGAEHPFFLESGTVARLAAPTLAEDRAADPDALPAVVQQLLRPADVPVLLAASQARVSGYVHHASDVAHLGAPTALVDAVGRAAEEDELLSDTGSVTVLRWAVVGPELVRTPLGGVDEERRDAVAGWVVEEEPFTGTGWAQPDSLVREYRVQGLLLPHGAELWELHPSGAQQARAVWDGVREVWSLVVTEAQP
;
A
#
# COMPACT_ATOMS: atom_id res chain seq x y z
N MET A 1 13.73 -12.76 16.62
CA MET A 1 12.92 -11.80 17.38
C MET A 1 13.35 -11.75 18.85
N ASP A 2 13.18 -12.84 19.60
CA ASP A 2 13.45 -12.91 21.06
C ASP A 2 14.79 -12.31 21.53
N ALA A 3 15.90 -12.65 20.86
CA ALA A 3 17.22 -12.12 21.24
C ALA A 3 17.31 -10.59 21.13
N ALA A 4 16.65 -9.99 20.13
CA ALA A 4 16.61 -8.54 19.94
C ALA A 4 15.72 -7.87 20.99
N ALA A 5 14.54 -8.45 21.26
CA ALA A 5 13.61 -7.97 22.28
C ALA A 5 14.26 -7.99 23.68
N ARG A 6 14.95 -9.08 24.03
CA ARG A 6 15.71 -9.21 25.29
C ARG A 6 16.82 -8.16 25.43
N ALA A 7 17.48 -7.81 24.32
CA ALA A 7 18.51 -6.79 24.30
C ALA A 7 17.96 -5.35 24.31
N GLY A 8 16.63 -5.17 24.21
CA GLY A 8 16.02 -3.85 24.03
C GLY A 8 16.34 -3.20 22.68
N ASP A 9 16.73 -4.00 21.67
CA ASP A 9 17.12 -3.51 20.34
C ASP A 9 15.89 -3.36 19.44
N THR A 10 15.16 -2.26 19.63
CA THR A 10 13.94 -1.95 18.88
C THR A 10 14.17 -1.92 17.37
N ALA A 11 15.28 -1.35 16.90
CA ALA A 11 15.58 -1.26 15.48
C ALA A 11 15.72 -2.64 14.85
N ARG A 12 16.41 -3.56 15.53
CA ARG A 12 16.53 -4.95 15.07
C ARG A 12 15.21 -5.71 15.14
N CYS A 13 14.36 -5.47 16.15
CA CYS A 13 13.02 -6.04 16.19
C CYS A 13 12.19 -5.61 14.98
N LEU A 14 12.16 -4.32 14.67
CA LEU A 14 11.43 -3.77 13.51
C LEU A 14 11.97 -4.34 12.18
N ALA A 15 13.29 -4.42 12.03
CA ALA A 15 13.92 -4.99 10.83
C ALA A 15 13.57 -6.47 10.63
N LEU A 16 13.60 -7.27 11.72
CA LEU A 16 13.22 -8.69 11.68
C LEU A 16 11.72 -8.87 11.41
N LEU A 17 10.88 -8.01 11.96
CA LEU A 17 9.44 -8.06 11.76
C LEU A 17 9.06 -7.77 10.30
N ARG A 18 9.64 -6.72 9.72
CA ARG A 18 9.33 -6.27 8.36
C ARG A 18 9.51 -7.36 7.30
N THR A 19 10.49 -8.25 7.47
CA THR A 19 10.82 -9.32 6.52
C THR A 19 10.45 -10.72 7.02
N GLY A 20 9.80 -10.81 8.18
CA GLY A 20 9.52 -12.08 8.85
C GLY A 20 8.08 -12.54 8.64
N ASP A 21 7.89 -13.85 8.77
CA ASP A 21 6.57 -14.45 8.89
C ASP A 21 6.11 -14.42 10.35
N LEU A 22 4.81 -14.26 10.55
CA LEU A 22 4.18 -14.32 11.85
C LEU A 22 3.15 -15.45 11.88
N ALA A 23 3.10 -16.15 13.01
CA ALA A 23 2.05 -17.10 13.33
C ALA A 23 0.92 -16.37 14.06
N LEU A 24 -0.30 -16.46 13.53
CA LEU A 24 -1.52 -15.94 14.14
C LEU A 24 -2.36 -17.09 14.64
N PRO A 25 -2.76 -17.11 15.92
CA PRO A 25 -3.67 -18.12 16.43
C PRO A 25 -4.98 -18.09 15.65
N ILE A 26 -5.44 -19.26 15.24
CA ILE A 26 -6.76 -19.46 14.63
C ILE A 26 -7.49 -20.58 15.34
N THR A 27 -8.81 -20.63 15.19
CA THR A 27 -9.63 -21.71 15.73
C THR A 27 -9.38 -23.02 14.95
N PRO A 28 -9.64 -24.19 15.55
CA PRO A 28 -9.60 -25.45 14.83
C PRO A 28 -10.57 -25.50 13.63
N ALA A 29 -11.76 -24.88 13.76
CA ALA A 29 -12.73 -24.79 12.67
C ALA A 29 -12.18 -23.96 11.50
N ALA A 30 -11.53 -22.83 11.78
CA ALA A 30 -10.87 -22.04 10.73
C ALA A 30 -9.73 -22.81 10.06
N ALA A 31 -8.96 -23.58 10.83
CA ALA A 31 -7.92 -24.45 10.28
C ALA A 31 -8.46 -25.59 9.41
N ALA A 32 -9.66 -26.10 9.71
CA ALA A 32 -10.37 -27.09 8.90
C ALA A 32 -11.05 -26.49 7.65
N GLY A 33 -11.14 -25.16 7.56
CA GLY A 33 -11.87 -24.45 6.49
C GLY A 33 -13.38 -24.36 6.72
N ASP A 34 -13.87 -24.69 7.91
CA ASP A 34 -15.29 -24.64 8.28
C ASP A 34 -15.77 -23.21 8.58
N GLU A 35 -14.84 -22.30 8.89
CA GLU A 35 -15.11 -20.87 9.09
C GLU A 35 -13.92 -19.99 8.64
N PRO A 36 -14.13 -18.69 8.39
CA PRO A 36 -13.03 -17.76 8.11
C PRO A 36 -12.09 -17.57 9.32
N ALA A 37 -10.80 -17.40 9.06
CA ALA A 37 -9.83 -17.08 10.10
C ALA A 37 -10.05 -15.65 10.65
N ALA A 38 -10.51 -15.54 11.89
CA ALA A 38 -10.65 -14.26 12.58
C ALA A 38 -9.33 -13.79 13.21
N TRP A 39 -9.18 -12.49 13.41
CA TRP A 39 -8.05 -11.90 14.14
C TRP A 39 -8.14 -12.25 15.63
N ALA A 40 -7.15 -12.99 16.14
CA ALA A 40 -7.00 -13.20 17.58
C ALA A 40 -6.61 -11.87 18.25
N THR A 41 -7.43 -11.38 19.18
CA THR A 41 -7.22 -10.10 19.86
C THR A 41 -7.22 -10.21 21.38
N ALA A 42 -6.53 -9.29 22.04
CA ALA A 42 -6.57 -9.10 23.49
C ALA A 42 -6.76 -7.63 23.85
N GLN A 43 -7.39 -7.39 25.00
CA GLN A 43 -7.53 -6.05 25.59
C GLN A 43 -6.43 -5.82 26.61
N ALA A 44 -5.66 -4.75 26.46
CA ALA A 44 -4.68 -4.33 27.45
C ALA A 44 -4.61 -2.80 27.53
N GLN A 45 -4.80 -2.27 28.74
CA GLN A 45 -4.76 -0.82 29.03
C GLN A 45 -5.74 0.00 28.16
N GLY A 46 -6.90 -0.56 27.82
CA GLY A 46 -7.91 0.11 26.99
C GLY A 46 -7.59 0.10 25.49
N VAL A 47 -6.55 -0.61 25.06
CA VAL A 47 -6.17 -0.78 23.66
C VAL A 47 -6.43 -2.23 23.24
N THR A 48 -6.99 -2.39 22.04
CA THR A 48 -7.12 -3.68 21.37
C THR A 48 -5.81 -4.03 20.68
N TRP A 49 -5.33 -5.26 20.88
CA TRP A 49 -4.10 -5.76 20.28
C TRP A 49 -4.38 -7.02 19.47
N VAL A 50 -3.96 -7.05 18.20
CA VAL A 50 -3.82 -8.30 17.44
C VAL A 50 -2.65 -9.10 18.03
N LEU A 51 -2.89 -10.38 18.31
CA LEU A 51 -1.87 -11.30 18.79
C LEU A 51 -1.19 -11.99 17.62
N ALA A 52 0.13 -11.85 17.55
CA ALA A 52 0.95 -12.59 16.60
C ALA A 52 2.21 -13.12 17.30
N TYR A 53 2.83 -14.13 16.70
CA TYR A 53 3.99 -14.79 17.28
C TYR A 53 5.07 -14.97 16.23
N SER A 54 6.32 -14.87 16.67
CA SER A 54 7.49 -14.96 15.78
C SER A 54 7.74 -16.36 15.23
N SER A 55 7.05 -17.39 15.75
CA SER A 55 6.94 -18.72 15.16
C SER A 55 5.75 -19.49 15.78
N VAL A 56 5.38 -20.63 15.19
CA VAL A 56 4.33 -21.52 15.74
C VAL A 56 4.78 -22.12 17.08
N GLU A 57 6.04 -22.52 17.22
CA GLU A 57 6.59 -23.03 18.48
C GLU A 57 6.53 -21.94 19.56
N ARG A 58 6.84 -20.69 19.19
CA ARG A 58 6.77 -19.56 20.11
C ARG A 58 5.34 -19.26 20.53
N MET A 59 4.38 -19.36 19.61
CA MET A 59 2.95 -19.28 19.91
C MET A 59 2.55 -20.31 20.96
N GLN A 60 2.84 -21.59 20.71
CA GLN A 60 2.47 -22.68 21.64
C GLN A 60 3.11 -22.50 23.02
N GLN A 61 4.37 -22.03 23.09
CA GLN A 61 5.04 -21.72 24.35
C GLN A 61 4.34 -20.59 25.11
N CYS A 62 4.06 -19.47 24.43
CA CYS A 62 3.48 -18.29 25.06
C CYS A 62 2.02 -18.51 25.49
N THR A 63 1.25 -19.31 24.74
CA THR A 63 -0.13 -19.68 25.08
C THR A 63 -0.23 -20.93 25.95
N ARG A 64 0.90 -21.49 26.41
CA ARG A 64 0.94 -22.75 27.20
C ARG A 64 0.17 -23.91 26.54
N GLY A 65 0.22 -23.98 25.21
CA GLY A 65 -0.44 -25.01 24.40
C GLY A 65 -1.94 -24.79 24.14
N GLU A 66 -2.55 -23.70 24.63
CA GLU A 66 -3.97 -23.41 24.34
C GLU A 66 -4.23 -23.12 22.86
N ALA A 67 -3.37 -22.30 22.23
CA ALA A 67 -3.38 -22.13 20.77
C ALA A 67 -2.65 -23.31 20.11
N THR A 68 -3.40 -24.12 19.38
CA THR A 68 -2.89 -25.32 18.70
C THR A 68 -2.77 -25.16 17.18
N HIS A 69 -3.53 -24.24 16.60
CA HIS A 69 -3.57 -23.97 15.16
C HIS A 69 -3.14 -22.54 14.88
N ALA A 70 -2.43 -22.33 13.78
CA ALA A 70 -1.94 -21.03 13.35
C ALA A 70 -2.13 -20.82 11.84
N ARG A 71 -2.48 -19.59 11.46
CA ARG A 71 -2.23 -19.06 10.12
C ARG A 71 -0.85 -18.41 10.12
N VAL A 72 0.03 -18.81 9.21
CA VAL A 72 1.34 -18.17 9.02
C VAL A 72 1.28 -17.26 7.81
N ALA A 73 1.66 -15.99 7.99
CA ALA A 73 1.68 -15.02 6.90
C ALA A 73 2.83 -14.01 7.06
N PRO A 74 3.36 -13.46 5.96
CA PRO A 74 4.33 -12.36 6.00
C PRO A 74 3.74 -11.13 6.69
N PHE A 75 4.57 -10.37 7.40
CA PHE A 75 4.14 -9.12 8.06
C PHE A 75 3.43 -8.15 7.10
N LEU A 76 3.90 -8.01 5.86
CA LEU A 76 3.30 -7.08 4.89
C LEU A 76 1.88 -7.49 4.48
N GLU A 77 1.64 -8.79 4.29
CA GLU A 77 0.31 -9.32 3.98
C GLU A 77 -0.66 -9.05 5.14
N LEU A 78 -0.19 -9.24 6.38
CA LEU A 78 -0.99 -8.95 7.57
C LEU A 78 -1.33 -7.46 7.68
N ALA A 79 -0.36 -6.59 7.39
CA ALA A 79 -0.56 -5.15 7.46
C ALA A 79 -1.46 -4.61 6.32
N ALA A 80 -1.49 -5.26 5.16
CA ALA A 80 -2.42 -4.93 4.09
C ALA A 80 -3.87 -5.29 4.44
N GLY A 81 -4.08 -6.38 5.17
CA GLY A 81 -5.38 -6.81 5.69
C GLY A 81 -5.72 -6.29 7.09
N TRP A 82 -5.04 -5.22 7.57
CA TRP A 82 -5.13 -4.81 8.98
C TRP A 82 -6.56 -4.47 9.39
N PRO A 83 -7.06 -4.99 10.54
CA PRO A 83 -8.50 -4.99 10.84
C PRO A 83 -9.10 -3.60 11.12
N ASP A 84 -8.36 -2.72 11.79
CA ASP A 84 -8.76 -1.34 12.10
C ASP A 84 -7.52 -0.56 12.54
N THR A 85 -7.43 0.73 12.16
CA THR A 85 -6.28 1.60 12.45
C THR A 85 -6.12 1.96 13.93
N ARG A 86 -7.05 1.55 14.80
CA ARG A 86 -6.95 1.70 16.27
C ARG A 86 -6.38 0.48 16.96
N VAL A 87 -6.17 -0.61 16.21
CA VAL A 87 -5.71 -1.89 16.77
C VAL A 87 -4.18 -1.97 16.63
N GLY A 88 -3.50 -2.20 17.76
CA GLY A 88 -2.05 -2.41 17.81
C GLY A 88 -1.66 -3.87 17.55
N LEU A 89 -0.35 -4.13 17.39
CA LEU A 89 0.21 -5.46 17.24
C LEU A 89 0.99 -5.85 18.50
N ALA A 90 0.67 -7.01 19.07
CA ALA A 90 1.42 -7.63 20.15
C ALA A 90 2.12 -8.89 19.64
N VAL A 91 3.45 -8.82 19.51
CA VAL A 91 4.29 -9.94 19.09
C VAL A 91 4.81 -10.68 20.32
N ASP A 92 4.61 -12.00 20.33
CA ASP A 92 5.01 -12.91 21.41
C ASP A 92 4.39 -12.54 22.76
N ALA A 93 3.11 -12.14 22.75
CA ALA A 93 2.36 -11.86 23.97
C ALA A 93 2.38 -13.07 24.93
N GLY A 94 2.84 -12.88 26.17
CA GLY A 94 3.06 -13.95 27.15
C GLY A 94 4.51 -14.42 27.29
N ALA A 95 5.42 -13.97 26.42
CA ALA A 95 6.85 -14.10 26.63
C ALA A 95 7.37 -13.21 27.78
N GLU A 96 8.61 -13.44 28.21
CA GLU A 96 9.30 -12.57 29.17
C GLU A 96 9.54 -11.15 28.60
N HIS A 97 9.82 -11.06 27.30
CA HIS A 97 10.10 -9.83 26.58
C HIS A 97 9.18 -9.71 25.34
N PRO A 98 7.87 -9.43 25.53
CA PRO A 98 6.94 -9.21 24.42
C PRO A 98 7.27 -7.90 23.69
N PHE A 99 6.92 -7.82 22.41
CA PHE A 99 7.15 -6.63 21.60
C PHE A 99 5.82 -6.05 21.10
N PHE A 100 5.54 -4.80 21.45
CA PHE A 100 4.28 -4.11 21.14
C PHE A 100 4.52 -3.00 20.12
N LEU A 101 3.67 -2.93 19.09
CA LEU A 101 3.65 -1.86 18.10
C LEU A 101 2.29 -1.20 18.08
N GLU A 102 2.27 0.11 18.23
CA GLU A 102 1.07 0.92 17.95
C GLU A 102 0.68 0.80 16.47
N SER A 103 -0.60 0.97 16.17
CA SER A 103 -1.13 0.81 14.81
C SER A 103 -0.42 1.69 13.78
N GLY A 104 -0.16 2.96 14.10
CA GLY A 104 0.64 3.84 13.24
C GLY A 104 2.05 3.34 12.96
N THR A 105 2.67 2.63 13.91
CA THR A 105 3.98 2.00 13.70
C THR A 105 3.88 0.78 12.80
N VAL A 106 2.80 -0.01 12.89
CA VAL A 106 2.51 -1.10 11.95
C VAL A 106 2.37 -0.55 10.53
N ALA A 107 1.53 0.48 10.34
CA ALA A 107 1.31 1.09 9.03
C ALA A 107 2.61 1.66 8.41
N ARG A 108 3.38 2.44 9.16
CA ARG A 108 4.66 3.00 8.67
C ARG A 108 5.73 1.96 8.41
N LEU A 109 5.77 0.88 9.19
CA LEU A 109 6.72 -0.22 8.94
C LEU A 109 6.35 -1.00 7.68
N ALA A 110 5.05 -1.14 7.41
CA ALA A 110 4.51 -1.90 6.29
C ALA A 110 4.57 -1.13 4.96
N ALA A 111 4.23 0.16 4.99
CA ALA A 111 4.26 1.06 3.84
C ALA A 111 5.17 2.27 4.13
N PRO A 112 6.51 2.10 4.03
CA PRO A 112 7.44 3.22 4.14
C PRO A 112 7.14 4.31 3.13
N THR A 113 7.42 5.56 3.50
CA THR A 113 7.32 6.71 2.60
C THR A 113 8.37 6.65 1.51
N LEU A 114 8.12 7.32 0.38
CA LEU A 114 9.12 7.43 -0.69
C LEU A 114 10.40 8.16 -0.23
N ALA A 115 10.30 9.03 0.77
CA ALA A 115 11.45 9.70 1.36
C ALA A 115 12.31 8.73 2.18
N GLU A 116 11.68 7.85 2.96
CA GLU A 116 12.38 6.80 3.71
C GLU A 116 13.03 5.77 2.77
N ASP A 117 12.34 5.35 1.71
CA ASP A 117 12.90 4.47 0.68
C ASP A 117 14.14 5.10 0.03
N ARG A 118 14.04 6.39 -0.35
CA ARG A 118 15.17 7.14 -0.90
C ARG A 118 16.33 7.27 0.08
N ALA A 119 16.05 7.48 1.36
CA ALA A 119 17.09 7.57 2.37
C ALA A 119 17.78 6.22 2.61
N ALA A 120 17.03 5.11 2.48
CA ALA A 120 17.56 3.76 2.61
C ALA A 120 18.43 3.34 1.42
N ASP A 121 18.10 3.79 0.20
CA ASP A 121 18.90 3.57 -1.01
C ASP A 121 19.02 4.87 -1.83
N PRO A 122 20.00 5.74 -1.50
CA PRO A 122 20.17 7.03 -2.18
C PRO A 122 20.52 6.92 -3.67
N ASP A 123 21.20 5.82 -4.05
CA ASP A 123 21.71 5.58 -5.39
C ASP A 123 20.65 4.96 -6.32
N ALA A 124 19.51 4.53 -5.78
CA ALA A 124 18.39 4.02 -6.57
C ALA A 124 17.82 5.09 -7.52
N LEU A 125 17.32 4.62 -8.66
CA LEU A 125 16.55 5.47 -9.56
C LEU A 125 15.31 6.01 -8.84
N PRO A 126 14.83 7.23 -9.18
CA PRO A 126 13.59 7.74 -8.62
C PRO A 126 12.44 6.76 -8.79
N ALA A 127 11.69 6.56 -7.70
CA ALA A 127 10.44 5.84 -7.74
C ALA A 127 9.53 6.45 -8.81
N VAL A 128 8.84 5.59 -9.56
CA VAL A 128 7.82 6.01 -10.51
C VAL A 128 6.46 5.78 -9.86
N VAL A 129 5.63 6.82 -9.83
CA VAL A 129 4.24 6.69 -9.43
C VAL A 129 3.32 6.84 -10.64
N GLN A 130 2.10 6.36 -10.50
CA GLN A 130 1.12 6.43 -11.56
C GLN A 130 -0.28 6.77 -11.06
N GLN A 131 -1.09 7.38 -11.91
CA GLN A 131 -2.48 7.73 -11.67
C GLN A 131 -3.35 7.19 -12.79
N LEU A 132 -4.45 6.50 -12.46
CA LEU A 132 -5.47 6.13 -13.44
C LEU A 132 -6.29 7.37 -13.81
N LEU A 133 -6.44 7.62 -15.10
CA LEU A 133 -7.22 8.74 -15.64
C LEU A 133 -8.47 8.20 -16.31
N ARG A 134 -9.59 8.90 -16.09
CA ARG A 134 -10.80 8.66 -16.89
C ARG A 134 -10.56 9.15 -18.32
N PRO A 135 -11.10 8.49 -19.35
CA PRO A 135 -10.99 8.95 -20.73
C PRO A 135 -11.43 10.41 -20.92
N ALA A 136 -12.44 10.86 -20.16
CA ALA A 136 -12.94 12.24 -20.19
C ALA A 136 -11.93 13.29 -19.69
N ASP A 137 -11.00 12.91 -18.80
CA ASP A 137 -10.02 13.84 -18.22
C ASP A 137 -8.77 14.01 -19.11
N VAL A 138 -8.54 13.08 -20.05
CA VAL A 138 -7.34 13.07 -20.90
C VAL A 138 -7.25 14.32 -21.81
N PRO A 139 -8.29 14.74 -22.54
CA PRO A 139 -8.21 15.95 -23.35
C PRO A 139 -7.94 17.22 -22.52
N VAL A 140 -8.46 17.28 -21.29
CA VAL A 140 -8.24 18.40 -20.37
C VAL A 140 -6.77 18.45 -19.95
N LEU A 141 -6.19 17.29 -19.59
CA LEU A 141 -4.78 17.19 -19.24
C LEU A 141 -3.87 17.57 -20.42
N LEU A 142 -4.17 17.11 -21.63
CA LEU A 142 -3.38 17.38 -22.84
C LEU A 142 -3.41 18.85 -23.26
N ALA A 143 -4.52 19.55 -22.98
CA ALA A 143 -4.68 20.98 -23.28
C ALA A 143 -4.09 21.91 -22.21
N ALA A 144 -3.71 21.38 -21.04
CA ALA A 144 -3.23 22.18 -19.93
C ALA A 144 -1.84 22.78 -20.21
N SER A 145 -1.71 24.09 -20.06
CA SER A 145 -0.40 24.79 -20.09
C SER A 145 0.37 24.66 -18.78
N GLN A 146 -0.25 24.18 -17.71
CA GLN A 146 0.44 23.75 -16.49
C GLN A 146 -0.20 22.47 -16.01
N ALA A 147 0.42 21.34 -16.35
CA ALA A 147 -0.10 20.04 -15.97
C ALA A 147 0.06 19.84 -14.45
N ARG A 148 -1.04 20.05 -13.73
CA ARG A 148 -1.15 19.78 -12.29
C ARG A 148 -1.95 18.52 -12.05
N VAL A 149 -1.53 17.74 -11.07
CA VAL A 149 -2.20 16.51 -10.66
C VAL A 149 -2.56 16.55 -9.18
N SER A 150 -3.71 15.98 -8.87
CA SER A 150 -4.22 15.80 -7.52
C SER A 150 -4.93 14.45 -7.44
N GLY A 151 -5.00 13.92 -6.23
CA GLY A 151 -5.68 12.66 -5.94
C GLY A 151 -4.72 11.55 -5.55
N TYR A 152 -5.23 10.32 -5.60
CA TYR A 152 -4.48 9.13 -5.24
C TYR A 152 -3.63 8.63 -6.41
N VAL A 153 -2.42 8.20 -6.09
CA VAL A 153 -1.42 7.70 -7.02
C VAL A 153 -0.76 6.50 -6.37
N HIS A 154 -0.25 5.56 -7.15
CA HIS A 154 0.35 4.35 -6.60
C HIS A 154 1.73 4.08 -7.20
N HIS A 155 2.52 3.30 -6.48
CA HIS A 155 3.85 2.94 -6.92
C HIS A 155 3.79 2.05 -8.16
N ALA A 156 4.42 2.47 -9.27
CA ALA A 156 4.27 1.79 -10.55
C ALA A 156 4.86 0.37 -10.56
N SER A 157 5.89 0.09 -9.76
CA SER A 157 6.45 -1.28 -9.68
C SER A 157 5.51 -2.25 -8.98
N ASP A 158 4.70 -1.77 -8.04
CA ASP A 158 3.81 -2.63 -7.24
C ASP A 158 2.67 -3.20 -8.11
N VAL A 159 2.38 -2.55 -9.24
CA VAL A 159 1.38 -2.97 -10.23
C VAL A 159 1.97 -3.41 -11.57
N ALA A 160 3.31 -3.42 -11.71
CA ALA A 160 3.94 -3.72 -13.00
C ALA A 160 3.66 -5.13 -13.52
N HIS A 161 3.33 -6.06 -12.62
CA HIS A 161 2.96 -7.44 -12.94
C HIS A 161 1.50 -7.58 -13.43
N LEU A 162 0.68 -6.53 -13.30
CA LEU A 162 -0.72 -6.54 -13.69
C LEU A 162 -0.85 -6.12 -15.17
N GLY A 163 -1.07 -7.11 -16.04
CA GLY A 163 -1.26 -6.88 -17.48
C GLY A 163 -2.70 -6.53 -17.86
N ALA A 164 -3.70 -6.96 -17.08
CA ALA A 164 -5.10 -6.72 -17.42
C ALA A 164 -5.56 -5.36 -16.85
N PRO A 165 -6.23 -4.49 -17.66
CA PRO A 165 -6.78 -3.22 -17.19
C PRO A 165 -7.72 -3.35 -15.98
N THR A 166 -8.65 -4.31 -15.99
CA THR A 166 -9.57 -4.55 -14.88
C THR A 166 -8.85 -5.01 -13.61
N ALA A 167 -7.82 -5.86 -13.75
CA ALA A 167 -7.01 -6.26 -12.61
C ALA A 167 -6.22 -5.08 -12.01
N LEU A 168 -5.74 -4.15 -12.85
CA LEU A 168 -5.11 -2.91 -12.38
C LEU A 168 -6.12 -2.02 -11.63
N VAL A 169 -7.32 -1.82 -12.18
CA VAL A 169 -8.39 -1.02 -11.58
C VAL A 169 -8.82 -1.61 -10.23
N ASP A 170 -8.99 -2.92 -10.17
CA ASP A 170 -9.31 -3.65 -8.94
C ASP A 170 -8.18 -3.51 -7.93
N ALA A 171 -6.93 -3.82 -8.28
CA ALA A 171 -5.78 -3.81 -7.37
C ALA A 171 -5.52 -2.47 -6.66
N VAL A 172 -5.94 -1.35 -7.28
CA VAL A 172 -5.83 0.01 -6.74
C VAL A 172 -7.10 0.48 -6.01
N GLY A 173 -8.05 -0.42 -5.74
CA GLY A 173 -9.27 -0.13 -4.98
C GLY A 173 -10.34 0.65 -5.74
N ARG A 174 -10.31 0.66 -7.09
CA ARG A 174 -11.20 1.48 -7.93
C ARG A 174 -12.17 0.67 -8.79
N ALA A 175 -12.46 -0.58 -8.42
CA ALA A 175 -13.39 -1.44 -9.13
C ALA A 175 -14.80 -0.84 -9.30
N ALA A 176 -15.26 -0.04 -8.34
CA ALA A 176 -16.57 0.65 -8.43
C ALA A 176 -16.61 1.72 -9.55
N GLU A 177 -15.45 2.19 -10.01
CA GLU A 177 -15.30 3.21 -11.06
C GLU A 177 -14.89 2.60 -12.40
N GLU A 178 -14.93 1.26 -12.54
CA GLU A 178 -14.46 0.54 -13.73
C GLU A 178 -15.06 1.12 -15.03
N ASP A 179 -16.38 1.31 -15.07
CA ASP A 179 -17.09 1.86 -16.24
C ASP A 179 -16.65 3.29 -16.63
N GLU A 180 -16.15 4.08 -15.68
CA GLU A 180 -15.63 5.43 -15.94
C GLU A 180 -14.15 5.43 -16.33
N LEU A 181 -13.40 4.40 -15.94
CA LEU A 181 -11.95 4.30 -16.12
C LEU A 181 -11.56 3.56 -17.41
N LEU A 182 -12.36 2.59 -17.83
CA LEU A 182 -12.13 1.88 -19.08
C LEU A 182 -12.62 2.71 -20.26
N SER A 183 -11.85 2.68 -21.34
CA SER A 183 -12.33 3.12 -22.66
C SER A 183 -13.30 2.09 -23.26
N ASP A 184 -13.99 2.47 -24.34
CA ASP A 184 -14.84 1.56 -25.13
C ASP A 184 -14.11 0.31 -25.65
N THR A 185 -12.78 0.34 -25.70
CA THR A 185 -11.93 -0.79 -26.11
C THR A 185 -11.48 -1.68 -24.96
N GLY A 186 -11.88 -1.35 -23.72
CA GLY A 186 -11.44 -2.00 -22.50
C GLY A 186 -10.04 -1.60 -22.04
N SER A 187 -9.40 -0.62 -22.69
CA SER A 187 -8.08 -0.10 -22.30
C SER A 187 -8.22 0.94 -21.18
N VAL A 188 -7.20 1.07 -20.31
CA VAL A 188 -7.13 2.10 -19.27
C VAL A 188 -5.99 3.09 -19.56
N THR A 189 -6.23 4.38 -19.30
CA THR A 189 -5.20 5.42 -19.42
C THR A 189 -4.51 5.65 -18.09
N VAL A 190 -3.18 5.68 -18.11
CA VAL A 190 -2.34 5.83 -16.93
C VAL A 190 -1.36 6.97 -17.14
N LEU A 191 -1.34 7.92 -16.22
CA LEU A 191 -0.31 8.96 -16.15
C LEU A 191 0.82 8.48 -15.25
N ARG A 192 2.08 8.49 -15.72
CA ARG A 192 3.27 8.04 -14.98
C ARG A 192 4.31 9.14 -14.86
N TRP A 193 4.98 9.22 -13.71
CA TRP A 193 6.11 10.14 -13.55
C TRP A 193 7.11 9.68 -12.49
N ALA A 194 8.38 10.03 -12.70
CA ALA A 194 9.44 9.87 -11.72
C ALA A 194 9.28 10.90 -10.58
N VAL A 195 9.40 10.44 -9.33
CA VAL A 195 9.25 11.27 -8.13
C VAL A 195 10.56 11.98 -7.81
N VAL A 196 10.60 13.29 -8.09
CA VAL A 196 11.74 14.17 -7.79
C VAL A 196 11.66 14.73 -6.37
N GLY A 197 10.46 15.06 -5.88
CA GLY A 197 10.21 15.56 -4.54
C GLY A 197 9.34 14.59 -3.74
N PRO A 198 9.92 13.58 -3.06
CA PRO A 198 9.15 12.54 -2.36
C PRO A 198 8.24 13.10 -1.27
N GLU A 199 8.61 14.22 -0.65
CA GLU A 199 7.77 14.90 0.36
C GLU A 199 6.44 15.44 -0.18
N LEU A 200 6.31 15.59 -1.51
CA LEU A 200 5.09 16.03 -2.18
C LEU A 200 4.15 14.86 -2.51
N VAL A 201 4.63 13.62 -2.38
CA VAL A 201 3.92 12.37 -2.69
C VAL A 201 3.79 11.60 -1.38
N ARG A 202 2.77 11.97 -0.59
CA ARG A 202 2.67 11.57 0.83
C ARG A 202 1.82 10.32 0.97
N THR A 203 2.23 9.38 1.83
CA THR A 203 1.39 8.26 2.24
C THR A 203 0.12 8.80 2.92
N PRO A 204 -1.09 8.38 2.51
CA PRO A 204 -2.34 8.86 3.07
C PRO A 204 -2.64 8.08 4.36
N LEU A 205 -1.83 8.28 5.40
CA LEU A 205 -2.13 7.74 6.72
C LEU A 205 -3.39 8.44 7.27
N GLY A 206 -4.36 7.67 7.75
CA GLY A 206 -5.68 8.21 8.07
C GLY A 206 -6.69 7.17 8.54
N GLY A 207 -7.97 7.47 8.30
CA GLY A 207 -9.07 6.54 8.46
C GLY A 207 -10.40 7.17 8.02
N VAL A 208 -11.50 6.50 8.29
CA VAL A 208 -12.85 6.99 7.91
C VAL A 208 -13.43 8.05 8.85
N ASP A 209 -12.72 8.33 9.94
CA ASP A 209 -13.06 9.34 10.93
C ASP A 209 -11.77 9.90 11.58
N GLU A 210 -11.92 10.95 12.40
CA GLU A 210 -10.80 11.61 13.06
C GLU A 210 -10.10 10.71 14.09
N GLU A 211 -10.83 9.83 14.77
CA GLU A 211 -10.28 8.91 15.78
C GLU A 211 -9.31 7.92 15.12
N ARG A 212 -9.74 7.31 14.01
CA ARG A 212 -8.94 6.38 13.21
C ARG A 212 -7.76 7.06 12.55
N ARG A 213 -7.93 8.30 12.07
CA ARG A 213 -6.81 9.12 11.57
C ARG A 213 -5.77 9.35 12.65
N ASP A 214 -6.19 9.76 13.84
CA ASP A 214 -5.29 10.12 14.93
C ASP A 214 -4.53 8.89 15.46
N ALA A 215 -5.16 7.70 15.44
CA ALA A 215 -4.55 6.44 15.86
C ALA A 215 -3.31 6.02 15.04
N VAL A 216 -3.19 6.52 13.80
CA VAL A 216 -2.00 6.31 12.95
C VAL A 216 -1.12 7.55 12.81
N ALA A 217 -1.39 8.61 13.60
CA ALA A 217 -0.81 9.94 13.43
C ALA A 217 -0.97 10.45 11.99
N GLY A 218 -2.14 10.16 11.42
CA GLY A 218 -2.50 10.47 10.04
C GLY A 218 -2.96 11.90 9.82
N TRP A 219 -3.31 12.19 8.56
CA TRP A 219 -3.77 13.51 8.13
C TRP A 219 -4.97 13.45 7.18
N VAL A 220 -5.40 12.25 6.78
CA VAL A 220 -6.51 12.03 5.86
C VAL A 220 -7.72 11.48 6.61
N VAL A 221 -8.90 12.04 6.31
CA VAL A 221 -10.20 11.44 6.59
C VAL A 221 -10.90 11.26 5.25
N GLU A 222 -11.35 10.05 4.94
CA GLU A 222 -11.95 9.70 3.65
C GLU A 222 -13.02 8.60 3.83
N GLU A 223 -13.95 8.47 2.89
CA GLU A 223 -14.98 7.43 2.96
C GLU A 223 -14.43 6.01 2.69
N GLU A 224 -15.20 4.98 3.06
CA GLU A 224 -14.89 3.60 2.68
C GLU A 224 -14.79 3.48 1.14
N PRO A 225 -13.88 2.64 0.61
CA PRO A 225 -13.08 1.61 1.28
C PRO A 225 -11.70 2.07 1.77
N PHE A 226 -11.48 3.35 2.05
CA PHE A 226 -10.18 3.88 2.47
C PHE A 226 -9.60 3.16 3.71
N THR A 227 -8.42 2.57 3.56
CA THR A 227 -7.75 1.78 4.62
C THR A 227 -7.01 2.64 5.63
N GLY A 228 -6.50 3.81 5.22
CA GLY A 228 -5.71 4.70 6.06
C GLY A 228 -4.33 4.17 6.47
N THR A 229 -3.87 3.05 5.89
CA THR A 229 -2.60 2.39 6.25
C THR A 229 -1.50 2.53 5.20
N GLY A 230 -1.78 3.21 4.08
CA GLY A 230 -0.84 3.39 2.97
C GLY A 230 -0.93 2.33 1.86
N TRP A 231 -1.91 1.42 1.96
CA TRP A 231 -2.26 0.46 0.92
C TRP A 231 -3.51 0.91 0.18
N ALA A 232 -3.54 0.69 -1.14
CA ALA A 232 -4.65 1.14 -1.99
C ALA A 232 -6.01 0.52 -1.63
N GLN A 233 -6.00 -0.70 -1.09
CA GLN A 233 -7.19 -1.38 -0.58
C GLN A 233 -6.80 -2.53 0.37
N PRO A 234 -7.75 -3.12 1.11
CA PRO A 234 -7.48 -4.29 1.95
C PRO A 234 -6.85 -5.43 1.15
N ASP A 235 -5.91 -6.12 1.79
CA ASP A 235 -5.20 -7.30 1.24
C ASP A 235 -4.37 -7.04 -0.05
N SER A 236 -4.30 -5.79 -0.52
CA SER A 236 -3.47 -5.39 -1.66
C SER A 236 -2.09 -4.89 -1.20
N LEU A 237 -1.03 -5.42 -1.80
CA LEU A 237 0.34 -4.94 -1.60
C LEU A 237 0.71 -3.79 -2.55
N VAL A 238 -0.29 -3.04 -3.04
CA VAL A 238 -0.09 -1.84 -3.84
C VAL A 238 -0.03 -0.62 -2.92
N ARG A 239 1.15 0.00 -2.85
CA ARG A 239 1.32 1.22 -2.05
C ARG A 239 0.64 2.42 -2.69
N GLU A 240 -0.10 3.14 -1.87
CA GLU A 240 -0.85 4.33 -2.25
C GLU A 240 -0.24 5.60 -1.64
N TYR A 241 -0.28 6.67 -2.42
CA TYR A 241 0.13 8.02 -2.06
C TYR A 241 -0.96 9.01 -2.48
N ARG A 242 -0.97 10.18 -1.84
CA ARG A 242 -1.85 11.29 -2.21
C ARG A 242 -1.01 12.51 -2.58
N VAL A 243 -1.33 13.10 -3.74
CA VAL A 243 -0.73 14.34 -4.24
C VAL A 243 -1.78 15.45 -4.26
N GLN A 244 -1.34 16.70 -4.04
CA GLN A 244 -2.22 17.87 -4.02
C GLN A 244 -1.61 18.99 -4.86
N GLY A 245 -2.22 19.27 -6.02
CA GLY A 245 -1.81 20.35 -6.92
C GLY A 245 -0.36 20.24 -7.43
N LEU A 246 0.19 19.03 -7.47
CA LEU A 246 1.58 18.77 -7.85
C LEU A 246 1.78 19.12 -9.33
N LEU A 247 2.79 19.93 -9.64
CA LEU A 247 3.21 20.17 -11.03
C LEU A 247 3.92 18.93 -11.57
N LEU A 248 3.48 18.43 -12.72
CA LEU A 248 4.12 17.29 -13.35
C LEU A 248 5.58 17.60 -13.68
N PRO A 249 6.51 16.70 -13.30
CA PRO A 249 7.91 16.86 -13.69
C PRO A 249 8.07 16.66 -15.20
N HIS A 250 9.09 17.29 -15.79
CA HIS A 250 9.48 17.02 -17.17
C HIS A 250 9.71 15.51 -17.37
N GLY A 251 9.22 14.97 -18.48
CA GLY A 251 9.28 13.55 -18.78
C GLY A 251 8.18 12.72 -18.12
N ALA A 252 7.14 13.34 -17.52
CA ALA A 252 5.91 12.62 -17.21
C ALA A 252 5.25 12.09 -18.49
N GLU A 253 4.67 10.89 -18.44
CA GLU A 253 4.20 10.17 -19.62
C GLU A 253 2.75 9.74 -19.47
N LEU A 254 2.01 9.85 -20.56
CA LEU A 254 0.68 9.26 -20.69
C LEU A 254 0.80 7.90 -21.37
N TRP A 255 0.29 6.86 -20.73
CA TRP A 255 0.33 5.48 -21.19
C TRP A 255 -1.08 4.96 -21.40
N GLU A 256 -1.24 4.08 -22.38
CA GLU A 256 -2.43 3.26 -22.58
C GLU A 256 -2.07 1.80 -22.30
N LEU A 257 -2.82 1.16 -21.40
CA LEU A 257 -2.73 -0.27 -21.13
C LEU A 257 -3.92 -0.96 -21.78
N HIS A 258 -3.64 -1.84 -22.74
CA HIS A 258 -4.66 -2.58 -23.49
C HIS A 258 -5.06 -3.88 -22.80
N PRO A 259 -6.25 -4.43 -23.09
CA PRO A 259 -6.67 -5.75 -22.61
C PRO A 259 -5.72 -6.91 -22.94
N SER A 260 -4.89 -6.75 -23.99
CA SER A 260 -3.87 -7.72 -24.37
C SER A 260 -2.65 -7.74 -23.45
N GLY A 261 -2.54 -6.79 -22.51
CA GLY A 261 -1.35 -6.56 -21.70
C GLY A 261 -0.31 -5.65 -22.38
N ALA A 262 -0.53 -5.26 -23.64
CA ALA A 262 0.35 -4.31 -24.31
C ALA A 262 0.22 -2.92 -23.67
N GLN A 263 1.38 -2.27 -23.48
CA GLN A 263 1.47 -0.90 -22.98
C GLN A 263 2.06 0.00 -24.06
N GLN A 264 1.42 1.13 -24.31
CA GLN A 264 1.85 2.10 -25.32
C GLN A 264 1.94 3.49 -24.72
N ALA A 265 3.11 4.12 -24.83
CA ALA A 265 3.25 5.54 -24.53
C ALA A 265 2.49 6.34 -25.61
N ARG A 266 1.65 7.28 -25.17
CA ARG A 266 0.79 8.12 -26.00
C ARG A 266 1.25 9.57 -26.03
N ALA A 267 1.83 10.07 -24.95
CA ALA A 267 2.34 11.42 -24.88
C ALA A 267 3.42 11.57 -23.80
N VAL A 268 4.30 12.56 -23.96
CA VAL A 268 5.31 12.94 -22.96
C VAL A 268 5.19 14.43 -22.67
N TRP A 269 5.20 14.79 -21.39
CA TRP A 269 5.16 16.17 -20.91
C TRP A 269 6.54 16.81 -20.97
N ASP A 270 6.67 17.89 -21.74
CA ASP A 270 7.84 18.75 -21.70
C ASP A 270 7.61 19.88 -20.71
N GLY A 271 8.09 19.69 -19.47
CA GLY A 271 7.97 20.70 -18.41
C GLY A 271 8.76 22.01 -18.65
N VAL A 272 9.67 22.07 -19.63
CA VAL A 272 10.39 23.31 -19.98
C VAL A 272 9.55 24.15 -20.95
N ARG A 273 8.90 23.49 -21.91
CA ARG A 273 8.05 24.14 -22.91
C ARG A 273 6.59 24.23 -22.48
N GLU A 274 6.24 23.56 -21.39
CA GLU A 274 4.88 23.45 -20.87
C GLU A 274 3.88 22.91 -21.92
N VAL A 275 4.30 21.88 -22.66
CA VAL A 275 3.48 21.24 -23.70
C VAL A 275 3.58 19.72 -23.66
N TRP A 276 2.50 19.05 -24.07
CA TRP A 276 2.51 17.63 -24.37
C TRP A 276 3.00 17.36 -25.78
N SER A 277 3.93 16.41 -25.92
CA SER A 277 4.36 15.86 -27.21
C SER A 277 3.72 14.49 -27.40
N LEU A 278 2.89 14.34 -28.43
CA LEU A 278 2.26 13.06 -28.75
C LEU A 278 3.30 12.08 -29.30
N VAL A 279 3.24 10.84 -28.82
CA VAL A 279 4.05 9.74 -29.34
C VAL A 279 3.29 9.09 -30.48
N VAL A 280 3.82 9.23 -31.69
CA VAL A 280 3.27 8.58 -32.88
C VAL A 280 4.06 7.29 -33.10
N THR A 281 3.43 6.15 -32.87
CA THR A 281 4.01 4.87 -33.28
C THR A 281 3.76 4.72 -34.77
N GLU A 282 4.80 4.83 -35.61
CA GLU A 282 4.67 4.44 -37.02
C GLU A 282 4.31 2.95 -37.06
N ALA A 283 3.14 2.64 -37.61
CA ALA A 283 2.80 1.26 -37.94
C ALA A 283 3.83 0.79 -38.97
N GLN A 284 4.65 -0.20 -38.62
CA GLN A 284 5.52 -0.85 -39.60
C GLN A 284 4.62 -1.47 -40.70
N PRO A 285 4.92 -1.21 -41.98
CA PRO A 285 4.09 -1.63 -43.12
C PRO A 285 4.06 -3.15 -43.30
#